data_AF-A0A833VCR6-F1
#
_entry.id   AF-A0A833VCR6-F1
#
_cell.length_a   1.000
_cell.length_b   1.000
_cell.length_c   1.000
_cell.angle_alpha   90.00
_cell.angle_beta   90.00
_cell.angle_gamma   90.00
#
_symmetry.space_group_name_H-M   'P 1'
#
loop_
_entity.id
_entity.type
_entity.pdbx_description
1 polymer ?
#
loop_
_entity_poly.entity_id
_entity_poly.type
_entity_poly.pdbx_seq_one_letter_code
_entity_poly.pdbx_strand_id
1 'polypeptide(L)'
;MESGELIDYLAEDRANASSTFEKVSLVTKDGNYGWRVYDGFDLFSPNYAPGGSTPPDSINPIFPILGYHHAETQNPSFSALVAGYVYRAKTDPCLSGRFIYADILAADMWAAAETPYMSGNFTTQKVNFTCSKTTPIPCSFVGSTSIPKLSFLLSIGQDNNKDLFYITQTGVYRIVRSVHCGYKCNKS
;
A
#
# COMPACT_ATOMS: atom_id res chain seq x y z
N MET A 1 4.16 -17.80 -18.18
CA MET A 1 4.11 -17.63 -16.72
C MET A 1 2.94 -18.45 -16.22
N GLU A 2 3.24 -19.52 -15.48
CA GLU A 2 2.23 -20.45 -14.96
C GLU A 2 1.46 -19.81 -13.80
N SER A 3 0.17 -20.11 -13.75
CA SER A 3 -0.75 -19.78 -12.68
C SER A 3 -0.29 -20.42 -11.36
N GLY A 4 0.43 -19.67 -10.52
CA GLY A 4 0.80 -20.19 -9.19
C GLY A 4 1.98 -19.52 -8.50
N GLU A 5 2.78 -18.69 -9.18
CA GLU A 5 3.79 -17.90 -8.47
C GLU A 5 3.09 -16.86 -7.60
N LEU A 6 3.23 -17.03 -6.29
CA LEU A 6 2.99 -15.96 -5.33
C LEU A 6 3.86 -14.79 -5.78
N ILE A 7 3.23 -13.77 -6.36
CA ILE A 7 3.86 -12.46 -6.47
C ILE A 7 4.00 -11.97 -5.04
N ASP A 8 5.18 -12.18 -4.47
CA ASP A 8 5.52 -11.64 -3.18
C ASP A 8 5.83 -10.16 -3.38
N TYR A 9 4.94 -9.31 -2.87
CA TYR A 9 5.14 -7.88 -2.79
C TYR A 9 5.85 -7.58 -1.47
N LEU A 10 6.96 -6.86 -1.52
CA LEU A 10 7.59 -6.33 -0.31
C LEU A 10 7.15 -4.88 -0.12
N ALA A 11 6.39 -4.67 0.95
CA ALA A 11 6.24 -3.37 1.59
C ALA A 11 7.51 -3.11 2.41
N GLU A 12 8.26 -2.08 2.07
CA GLU A 12 9.46 -1.70 2.81
C GLU A 12 9.22 -0.37 3.52
N ASP A 13 9.18 -0.40 4.86
CA ASP A 13 9.33 0.77 5.72
C ASP A 13 10.76 0.78 6.31
N ARG A 14 11.37 1.94 6.30
CA ARG A 14 12.70 2.21 6.85
C ARG A 14 12.56 2.95 8.17
N ALA A 15 12.96 2.30 9.25
CA ALA A 15 13.06 2.90 10.59
C ALA A 15 14.21 3.95 10.75
N ASN A 16 14.83 4.46 9.67
CA ASN A 16 15.79 5.56 9.78
C ASN A 16 15.13 6.90 9.47
N ALA A 17 15.34 7.88 10.35
CA ALA A 17 14.65 9.18 10.36
C ALA A 17 14.85 10.08 9.12
N SER A 18 15.50 9.59 8.05
CA SER A 18 15.78 10.33 6.82
C SER A 18 15.19 9.70 5.56
N SER A 19 14.63 8.48 5.62
CA SER A 19 13.84 7.96 4.50
C SER A 19 12.56 8.76 4.40
N THR A 20 12.19 9.15 3.19
CA THR A 20 10.97 9.96 2.96
C THR A 20 10.03 9.31 1.95
N PHE A 21 10.33 8.08 1.54
CA PHE A 21 9.61 7.36 0.50
C PHE A 21 9.24 5.96 0.97
N GLU A 22 7.95 5.67 0.94
CA GLU A 22 7.41 4.34 1.15
C GLU A 22 7.28 3.61 -0.18
N LYS A 23 7.67 2.34 -0.26
CA LYS A 23 7.76 1.64 -1.54
C LYS A 23 7.23 0.22 -1.50
N VAL A 24 6.82 -0.24 -2.69
CA VAL A 24 6.45 -1.63 -2.96
C VAL A 24 7.28 -2.13 -4.13
N SER A 25 7.94 -3.26 -3.92
CA SER A 25 8.76 -3.91 -4.94
C SER A 25 8.15 -5.25 -5.36
N LEU A 26 8.28 -5.57 -6.65
CA LEU A 26 8.03 -6.92 -7.17
C LEU A 26 9.26 -7.78 -6.88
N VAL A 27 9.12 -8.79 -6.01
CA VAL A 27 10.28 -9.60 -5.64
C VAL A 27 10.63 -10.60 -6.74
N THR A 28 11.90 -10.60 -7.11
CA THR A 28 12.51 -11.61 -7.96
C THR A 28 13.67 -12.28 -7.22
N LYS A 29 13.93 -13.54 -7.60
CA LYS A 29 15.06 -14.30 -7.06
C LYS A 29 16.36 -13.53 -7.32
N ASP A 30 17.20 -13.42 -6.29
CA ASP A 30 18.50 -12.74 -6.31
C ASP A 30 18.43 -11.23 -6.65
N GLY A 31 17.24 -10.61 -6.55
CA GLY A 31 17.04 -9.19 -6.84
C GLY A 31 17.72 -8.25 -5.84
N ASN A 32 18.39 -7.21 -6.35
CA ASN A 32 18.94 -6.10 -5.56
C ASN A 32 18.02 -4.89 -5.68
N TYR A 33 17.35 -4.49 -4.60
CA TYR A 33 16.36 -3.38 -4.60
C TYR A 33 16.97 -2.01 -4.29
N GLY A 34 18.25 -1.83 -4.60
CA GLY A 34 18.94 -0.54 -4.62
C GLY A 34 19.41 -0.01 -3.27
N TRP A 35 18.94 -0.56 -2.15
CA TRP A 35 19.45 -0.13 -0.84
C TRP A 35 20.95 -0.49 -0.69
N ARG A 36 21.82 0.41 -0.23
CA ARG A 36 21.57 1.74 0.37
C ARG A 36 21.78 2.93 -0.55
N VAL A 37 21.99 2.67 -1.83
CA VAL A 37 22.28 3.69 -2.83
C VAL A 37 21.02 4.48 -3.20
N TYR A 38 19.86 3.83 -3.13
CA TYR A 38 18.57 4.43 -3.47
C TYR A 38 17.57 4.35 -2.32
N ASP A 39 16.77 5.42 -2.17
CA ASP A 39 15.53 5.47 -1.41
C ASP A 39 14.38 5.73 -2.39
N GLY A 40 13.54 4.72 -2.62
CA GLY A 40 12.60 4.72 -3.74
C GLY A 40 13.32 4.80 -5.10
N PHE A 41 13.06 5.87 -5.84
CA PHE A 41 13.69 6.19 -7.13
C PHE A 41 14.87 7.15 -6.98
N ASP A 42 15.05 7.74 -5.81
CA ASP A 42 16.01 8.81 -5.56
C ASP A 42 17.33 8.27 -5.02
N LEU A 43 18.42 8.95 -5.36
CA LEU A 43 19.72 8.66 -4.76
C LEU A 43 19.67 9.00 -3.27
N PHE A 44 20.16 8.06 -2.47
CA PHE A 44 20.19 8.18 -1.03
C PHE A 44 21.63 8.18 -0.52
N SER A 45 21.93 9.17 0.32
CA SER A 45 23.23 9.32 0.97
C SER A 45 23.04 9.16 2.49
N PRO A 46 23.19 7.94 3.04
CA PRO A 46 23.04 7.73 4.46
C PRO A 46 24.10 8.48 5.26
N ASN A 47 23.69 9.10 6.36
CA ASN A 47 24.62 9.74 7.31
C ASN A 47 25.66 8.78 7.89
N TYR A 48 25.32 7.49 7.98
CA TYR A 48 26.25 6.44 8.39
C TYR A 48 25.92 5.12 7.71
N ALA A 49 26.97 4.40 7.34
CA ALA A 49 26.87 3.27 6.46
C ALA A 49 28.05 2.30 6.72
N PRO A 50 27.82 1.10 7.30
CA PRO A 50 28.89 0.11 7.46
C PRO A 50 29.49 -0.22 6.08
N GLY A 51 30.80 -0.06 5.89
CA GLY A 51 31.46 -0.24 4.59
C GLY A 51 31.58 0.99 3.68
N GLY A 52 31.21 2.21 4.14
CA GLY A 52 31.54 3.46 3.43
C GLY A 52 30.54 3.87 2.34
N SER A 53 31.00 4.57 1.30
CA SER A 53 30.11 4.97 0.19
C SER A 53 30.03 3.87 -0.87
N THR A 54 28.85 3.66 -1.45
CA THR A 54 28.63 2.73 -2.57
C THR A 54 28.29 3.57 -3.81
N PRO A 55 29.15 3.60 -4.84
CA PRO A 55 28.88 4.34 -6.08
C PRO A 55 27.62 3.82 -6.78
N PRO A 56 26.73 4.68 -7.33
CA PRO A 56 25.51 4.21 -7.97
C PRO A 56 25.72 3.28 -9.17
N ASP A 57 26.80 3.47 -9.90
CA ASP A 57 27.23 2.64 -11.03
C ASP A 57 27.82 1.28 -10.63
N SER A 58 28.05 1.04 -9.33
CA SER A 58 28.54 -0.24 -8.83
C SER A 58 27.45 -1.28 -8.54
N ILE A 59 26.17 -0.91 -8.70
CA ILE A 59 25.03 -1.79 -8.49
C ILE A 59 24.10 -1.79 -9.70
N ASN A 60 23.30 -2.85 -9.84
CA ASN A 60 22.22 -2.92 -10.81
C ASN A 60 20.88 -3.04 -10.05
N PRO A 61 20.25 -1.91 -9.69
CA PRO A 61 19.06 -1.92 -8.85
C PRO A 61 17.80 -2.29 -9.63
N ILE A 62 16.92 -3.05 -8.98
CA ILE A 62 15.52 -3.22 -9.37
C ILE A 62 14.72 -2.14 -8.62
N PHE A 63 14.16 -1.19 -9.35
CA PHE A 63 13.36 -0.12 -8.77
C PHE A 63 11.98 -0.60 -8.31
N PRO A 64 11.38 0.06 -7.31
CA PRO A 64 10.03 -0.28 -6.87
C PRO A 64 9.01 -0.07 -7.98
N ILE A 65 7.92 -0.83 -7.92
CA ILE A 65 6.80 -0.72 -8.87
C ILE A 65 5.81 0.38 -8.47
N LEU A 66 5.78 0.73 -7.18
CA LEU A 66 4.84 1.67 -6.56
C LEU A 66 5.48 2.31 -5.33
N GLY A 67 4.97 3.46 -4.92
CA GLY A 67 5.33 4.10 -3.66
C GLY A 67 4.68 5.46 -3.51
N TYR A 68 5.03 6.15 -2.43
CA TYR A 68 4.62 7.53 -2.18
C TYR A 68 5.65 8.22 -1.29
N HIS A 69 5.82 9.52 -1.47
CA HIS A 69 6.57 10.35 -0.52
C HIS A 69 5.71 10.62 0.71
N HIS A 70 6.34 10.70 1.88
CA HIS A 70 5.67 11.07 3.14
C HIS A 70 4.89 12.39 3.01
N ALA A 71 5.41 13.33 2.22
CA ALA A 71 4.77 14.62 1.95
C ALA A 71 3.41 14.51 1.22
N GLU A 72 3.10 13.37 0.61
CA GLU A 72 1.83 13.12 -0.09
C GLU A 72 0.73 12.57 0.85
N THR A 73 1.10 12.18 2.07
CA THR A 73 0.15 11.69 3.08
C THR A 73 -0.45 12.84 3.88
N GLN A 74 -1.52 12.54 4.60
CA GLN A 74 -2.15 13.49 5.52
C GLN A 74 -1.29 13.80 6.74
N ASN A 75 -0.27 12.98 7.03
CA ASN A 75 0.66 13.23 8.13
C ASN A 75 2.09 12.86 7.72
N PRO A 76 2.82 13.82 7.11
CA PRO A 76 4.18 13.58 6.63
C PRO A 76 5.18 13.16 7.71
N SER A 77 4.90 13.46 8.99
CA SER A 77 5.78 13.08 10.10
C SER A 77 5.57 11.65 10.58
N PHE A 78 4.50 10.99 10.14
CA PHE A 78 4.13 9.65 10.56
C PHE A 78 3.50 8.91 9.38
N SER A 79 4.36 8.42 8.49
CA SER A 79 4.00 7.67 7.29
C SER A 79 4.81 6.37 7.24
N ALA A 80 4.13 5.27 6.98
CA ALA A 80 4.74 3.95 6.82
C ALA A 80 3.76 3.04 6.06
N LEU A 81 4.24 2.36 5.02
CA LEU A 81 3.41 1.39 4.30
C LEU A 81 3.38 0.07 5.08
N VAL A 82 2.25 -0.24 5.69
CA VAL A 82 2.14 -1.39 6.62
C VAL A 82 1.91 -2.71 5.90
N ALA A 83 1.07 -2.69 4.87
CA ALA A 83 0.66 -3.90 4.17
C ALA A 83 0.06 -3.56 2.81
N GLY A 84 0.07 -4.55 1.92
CA GLY A 84 -0.68 -4.51 0.68
C GLY A 84 -1.21 -5.89 0.28
N TYR A 85 -2.29 -5.91 -0.48
CA TYR A 85 -2.94 -7.15 -0.92
C TYR A 85 -3.63 -6.99 -2.25
N VAL A 86 -3.52 -7.98 -3.14
CA VAL A 86 -4.29 -7.99 -4.39
C VAL A 86 -5.74 -8.36 -4.09
N TYR A 87 -6.67 -7.46 -4.37
CA TYR A 87 -8.10 -7.66 -4.13
C TYR A 87 -8.67 -8.68 -5.11
N ARG A 88 -8.99 -9.88 -4.58
CA ARG A 88 -9.55 -11.00 -5.35
C ARG A 88 -10.97 -11.38 -4.91
N ALA A 89 -11.56 -10.65 -3.96
CA ALA A 89 -12.93 -10.88 -3.53
C ALA A 89 -13.92 -10.60 -4.67
N LYS A 90 -15.07 -11.28 -4.63
CA LYS A 90 -16.21 -10.99 -5.51
C LYS A 90 -17.11 -9.88 -4.96
N THR A 91 -16.89 -9.46 -3.72
CA THR A 91 -17.74 -8.52 -2.96
C THR A 91 -17.78 -7.14 -3.60
N ASP A 92 -16.63 -6.58 -3.98
CA ASP A 92 -16.55 -5.35 -4.76
C ASP A 92 -15.83 -5.58 -6.10
N PRO A 93 -16.58 -5.76 -7.20
CA PRO A 93 -16.00 -5.96 -8.52
C PRO A 93 -15.17 -4.78 -9.06
N CYS A 94 -15.19 -3.63 -8.39
CA CYS A 94 -14.52 -2.41 -8.82
C CYS A 94 -13.06 -2.35 -8.37
N LEU A 95 -12.75 -3.11 -7.32
CA LEU A 95 -11.41 -3.33 -6.81
C LEU A 95 -10.76 -4.58 -7.39
N SER A 96 -11.50 -5.38 -8.18
CA SER A 96 -11.02 -6.66 -8.69
C SER A 96 -9.69 -6.54 -9.43
N GLY A 97 -8.69 -7.32 -8.99
CA GLY A 97 -7.35 -7.35 -9.57
C GLY A 97 -6.44 -6.19 -9.15
N ARG A 98 -6.96 -5.19 -8.42
CA ARG A 98 -6.14 -4.07 -7.94
C ARG A 98 -5.34 -4.46 -6.71
N PHE A 99 -4.10 -4.00 -6.63
CA PHE A 99 -3.27 -4.08 -5.44
C PHE A 99 -3.65 -2.95 -4.48
N ILE A 100 -4.22 -3.30 -3.33
CA ILE A 100 -4.69 -2.36 -2.31
C ILE A 100 -3.61 -2.24 -1.25
N TYR A 101 -3.20 -1.03 -0.92
CA TYR A 101 -2.20 -0.75 0.11
C TYR A 101 -2.55 0.53 0.84
N ALA A 102 -2.02 0.68 2.05
CA ALA A 102 -2.40 1.77 2.94
C ALA A 102 -1.26 2.17 3.88
N ASP A 103 -1.31 3.44 4.28
CA ASP A 103 -0.43 4.01 5.27
C ASP A 103 -0.82 3.56 6.70
N ILE A 104 0.15 3.57 7.61
CA ILE A 104 -0.01 3.18 9.02
C ILE A 104 -1.11 3.94 9.75
N LEU A 105 -1.39 5.20 9.41
CA LEU A 105 -2.49 5.94 10.04
C LEU A 105 -3.88 5.56 9.51
N ALA A 106 -3.94 4.66 8.53
CA ALA A 106 -5.17 4.23 7.87
C ALA A 106 -6.03 5.40 7.36
N ALA A 107 -5.41 6.55 7.10
CA ALA A 107 -6.04 7.77 6.62
C ALA A 107 -5.93 7.89 5.10
N ASP A 108 -4.86 7.34 4.54
CA ASP A 108 -4.60 7.29 3.11
C ASP A 108 -4.50 5.84 2.63
N MET A 109 -5.25 5.55 1.57
CA MET A 109 -5.32 4.23 0.95
C MET A 109 -5.18 4.40 -0.56
N TRP A 110 -4.58 3.41 -1.20
CA TRP A 110 -4.36 3.41 -2.63
C TRP A 110 -4.78 2.08 -3.23
N ALA A 111 -5.11 2.13 -4.52
CA ALA A 111 -5.34 0.97 -5.33
C ALA A 111 -4.51 1.11 -6.60
N ALA A 112 -3.64 0.15 -6.85
CA ALA A 112 -2.84 0.09 -8.06
C ALA A 112 -3.40 -0.93 -9.05
N ALA A 113 -3.48 -0.55 -10.31
CA ALA A 113 -3.86 -1.43 -11.41
C ALA A 113 -2.65 -1.70 -12.30
N GLU A 114 -2.44 -2.96 -12.65
CA GLU A 114 -1.40 -3.35 -13.60
C GLU A 114 -1.92 -3.21 -15.03
N THR A 115 -1.18 -2.57 -15.94
CA THR A 115 -1.59 -2.43 -17.34
C THR A 115 -0.38 -2.36 -18.29
N PRO A 116 -0.26 -3.29 -19.25
CA PRO A 116 -1.12 -4.47 -19.49
C PRO A 116 -0.92 -5.57 -18.43
N TYR A 117 -1.79 -6.58 -18.43
CA TYR A 117 -1.73 -7.70 -17.49
C TYR A 117 -0.36 -8.41 -17.52
N MET A 118 0.24 -8.65 -16.35
CA MET A 118 1.57 -9.24 -16.15
C MET A 118 2.74 -8.45 -16.76
N SER A 119 2.60 -7.13 -16.90
CA SER A 119 3.69 -6.27 -17.37
C SER A 119 4.67 -5.83 -16.28
N GLY A 120 4.30 -5.97 -15.00
CA GLY A 120 4.98 -5.35 -13.88
C GLY A 120 4.78 -3.83 -13.81
N ASN A 121 3.99 -3.23 -14.72
CA ASN A 121 3.76 -1.80 -14.76
C ASN A 121 2.43 -1.46 -14.08
N PHE A 122 2.52 -0.74 -12.95
CA PHE A 122 1.37 -0.40 -12.12
C PHE A 122 1.09 1.10 -12.16
N THR A 123 -0.18 1.45 -12.27
CA THR A 123 -0.66 2.82 -12.07
C THR A 123 -1.43 2.88 -10.76
N THR A 124 -1.03 3.78 -9.87
CA THR A 124 -1.70 3.98 -8.58
C THR A 124 -2.75 5.08 -8.63
N GLN A 125 -3.78 4.92 -7.80
CA GLN A 125 -4.77 5.95 -7.52
C GLN A 125 -5.11 5.94 -6.03
N LYS A 126 -5.20 7.13 -5.44
CA LYS A 126 -5.72 7.30 -4.08
C LYS A 126 -7.19 6.89 -4.05
N VAL A 127 -7.58 6.13 -3.03
CA VAL A 127 -8.93 5.61 -2.84
C VAL A 127 -9.60 6.41 -1.75
N ASN A 128 -10.74 7.02 -2.07
CA ASN A 128 -11.63 7.57 -1.06
C ASN A 128 -12.37 6.43 -0.39
N PHE A 129 -12.36 6.40 0.94
CA PHE A 129 -13.07 5.40 1.72
C PHE A 129 -13.85 6.05 2.86
N THR A 130 -14.93 5.39 3.24
CA THR A 130 -15.75 5.74 4.40
C THR A 130 -16.49 4.49 4.86
N CYS A 131 -17.15 4.58 6.00
CA CYS A 131 -17.90 3.44 6.52
C CYS A 131 -19.21 3.19 5.76
N SER A 132 -19.55 1.91 5.68
CA SER A 132 -20.85 1.47 5.15
C SER A 132 -22.00 2.13 5.93
N LYS A 133 -23.04 2.57 5.23
CA LYS A 133 -24.28 3.06 5.85
C LYS A 133 -25.14 1.93 6.42
N THR A 134 -24.84 0.68 6.06
CA THR A 134 -25.62 -0.51 6.45
C THR A 134 -24.90 -1.35 7.51
N THR A 135 -23.83 -0.82 8.12
CA THR A 135 -23.14 -1.50 9.22
C THR A 135 -24.01 -1.48 10.49
N PRO A 136 -24.13 -2.59 11.23
CA PRO A 136 -24.76 -2.60 12.55
C PRO A 136 -23.96 -1.80 13.59
N ILE A 137 -22.65 -1.64 13.38
CA ILE A 137 -21.74 -0.97 14.32
C ILE A 137 -21.36 0.40 13.75
N PRO A 138 -21.75 1.51 14.40
CA PRO A 138 -21.47 2.85 13.89
C PRO A 138 -19.97 3.14 13.92
N CYS A 139 -19.47 3.76 12.85
CA CYS A 139 -18.09 4.24 12.82
C CYS A 139 -17.93 5.56 13.56
N SER A 140 -16.80 5.69 14.24
CA SER A 140 -16.30 6.99 14.69
C SER A 140 -15.51 7.65 13.56
N PHE A 141 -15.47 8.98 13.56
CA PHE A 141 -14.75 9.78 12.57
C PHE A 141 -13.71 10.68 13.25
N VAL A 142 -12.71 11.10 12.49
CA VAL A 142 -11.69 12.04 12.97
C VAL A 142 -12.26 13.46 12.94
N GLY A 143 -12.59 14.01 14.12
CA GLY A 143 -13.16 15.35 14.23
C GLY A 143 -14.46 15.50 13.43
N SER A 144 -14.53 16.53 12.58
CA SER A 144 -15.65 16.79 11.66
C SER A 144 -15.41 16.26 10.23
N THR A 145 -14.41 15.41 10.02
CA THR A 145 -14.09 14.85 8.69
C THR A 145 -14.92 13.61 8.36
N SER A 146 -14.87 13.16 7.11
CA SER A 146 -15.47 11.89 6.65
C SER A 146 -14.54 10.67 6.79
N ILE A 147 -13.36 10.86 7.37
CA ILE A 147 -12.33 9.82 7.52
C ILE A 147 -12.66 8.98 8.76
N PRO A 148 -12.89 7.67 8.60
CA PRO A 148 -13.11 6.77 9.73
C PRO A 148 -11.93 6.81 10.71
N LYS A 149 -12.22 6.89 12.00
CA LYS A 149 -11.21 6.84 13.08
C LYS A 149 -10.79 5.40 13.31
N LEU A 150 -9.88 4.92 12.45
CA LEU A 150 -9.33 3.57 12.52
C LEU A 150 -8.09 3.45 13.42
N SER A 151 -7.53 4.59 13.84
CA SER A 151 -6.23 4.67 14.52
C SER A 151 -5.14 4.04 13.65
N PHE A 152 -4.31 3.14 14.18
CA PHE A 152 -3.24 2.53 13.40
C PHE A 152 -3.70 1.27 12.67
N LEU A 153 -3.38 1.18 11.37
CA LEU A 153 -3.42 -0.06 10.62
C LEU A 153 -2.28 -0.96 11.09
N LEU A 154 -2.62 -2.20 11.46
CA LEU A 154 -1.64 -3.19 11.93
C LEU A 154 -1.33 -4.23 10.86
N SER A 155 -2.33 -4.60 10.05
CA SER A 155 -2.17 -5.54 8.94
C SER A 155 -3.42 -5.58 8.05
N ILE A 156 -3.30 -6.25 6.90
CA ILE A 156 -4.43 -6.63 6.03
C ILE A 156 -4.61 -8.15 6.11
N GLY A 157 -5.80 -8.58 6.49
CA GLY A 157 -6.20 -9.99 6.52
C GLY A 157 -7.04 -10.37 5.29
N GLN A 158 -6.97 -11.64 4.88
CA GLN A 158 -7.85 -12.22 3.87
C GLN A 158 -8.53 -13.47 4.44
N ASP A 159 -9.84 -13.61 4.21
CA ASP A 159 -10.58 -14.84 4.54
C ASP A 159 -10.66 -15.85 3.37
N ASN A 160 -11.34 -16.98 3.59
CA ASN A 160 -11.53 -18.01 2.57
C ASN A 160 -12.36 -17.57 1.36
N ASN A 161 -13.20 -16.54 1.51
CA ASN A 161 -13.97 -15.93 0.42
C ASN A 161 -13.19 -14.85 -0.34
N LYS A 162 -11.92 -14.66 0.03
CA LYS A 162 -11.02 -13.63 -0.50
C LYS A 162 -11.39 -12.21 -0.09
N ASP A 163 -12.34 -12.06 0.83
CA ASP A 163 -12.66 -10.77 1.41
C ASP A 163 -11.47 -10.23 2.18
N LEU A 164 -11.21 -8.93 2.00
CA LEU A 164 -10.12 -8.25 2.69
C LEU A 164 -10.63 -7.52 3.93
N PHE A 165 -9.79 -7.54 4.96
CA PHE A 165 -10.06 -6.94 6.25
C PHE A 165 -8.88 -6.05 6.64
N TYR A 166 -9.17 -4.82 7.06
CA TYR A 166 -8.20 -4.00 7.77
C TYR A 166 -8.25 -4.37 9.25
N ILE A 167 -7.10 -4.80 9.77
CA ILE A 167 -6.91 -5.07 11.18
C ILE A 167 -6.24 -3.83 11.77
N THR A 168 -6.95 -3.12 12.63
CA THR A 168 -6.52 -1.84 13.19
C THR A 168 -6.57 -1.89 14.71
N GLN A 169 -6.00 -0.88 15.38
CA GLN A 169 -6.08 -0.79 16.84
C GLN A 169 -7.51 -0.66 17.39
N THR A 170 -8.46 -0.18 16.58
CA THR A 170 -9.85 0.01 17.00
C THR A 170 -10.77 -1.13 16.61
N GLY A 171 -10.31 -2.08 15.78
CA GLY A 171 -11.11 -3.24 15.39
C GLY A 171 -10.71 -3.87 14.06
N VAL A 172 -11.58 -4.75 13.56
CA VAL A 172 -11.42 -5.44 12.28
C VAL A 172 -12.52 -4.98 11.32
N TYR A 173 -12.12 -4.43 10.18
CA TYR A 173 -13.03 -3.78 9.23
C TYR A 173 -12.98 -4.49 7.88
N ARG A 174 -14.09 -5.06 7.44
CA ARG A 174 -14.20 -5.68 6.12
C ARG A 174 -14.35 -4.62 5.04
N ILE A 175 -13.63 -4.76 3.92
CA ILE A 175 -13.89 -3.99 2.71
C ILE A 175 -15.20 -4.48 2.09
N VAL A 176 -16.16 -3.57 1.95
CA VAL A 176 -17.48 -3.85 1.36
C VAL A 176 -17.65 -3.14 0.03
N ARG A 177 -18.73 -3.49 -0.69
CA ARG A 177 -19.06 -2.87 -1.97
C ARG A 177 -19.24 -1.35 -1.85
N SER A 178 -18.62 -0.62 -2.77
CA SER A 178 -18.59 0.84 -2.83
C SER A 178 -19.94 1.54 -2.63
N VAL A 179 -21.03 0.94 -3.13
CA VAL A 179 -22.40 1.46 -3.06
C VAL A 179 -22.89 1.59 -1.61
N HIS A 180 -22.45 0.72 -0.70
CA HIS A 180 -22.81 0.81 0.71
C HIS A 180 -22.13 1.98 1.41
N CYS A 181 -21.01 2.45 0.86
CA CYS A 181 -20.26 3.62 1.32
C CYS A 181 -20.66 4.90 0.55
N GLY A 182 -21.64 4.83 -0.36
CA GLY A 182 -22.09 5.97 -1.16
C GLY A 182 -21.20 6.30 -2.37
N TYR A 183 -20.28 5.40 -2.75
CA TYR A 183 -19.41 5.59 -3.92
C TYR A 183 -19.97 4.88 -5.14
N LYS A 184 -19.93 5.56 -6.29
CA LYS A 184 -20.26 4.97 -7.59
C LYS A 184 -19.06 4.23 -8.13
N CYS A 185 -19.33 3.05 -8.67
CA CYS A 185 -18.36 2.29 -9.42
C CYS A 185 -18.63 2.44 -10.91
N ASN A 186 -17.73 3.16 -11.58
CA ASN A 186 -17.69 3.22 -13.03
C ASN A 186 -16.60 2.25 -13.45
N LYS A 187 -16.98 1.02 -13.82
CA LYS A 187 -16.02 0.11 -14.45
C LYS A 187 -15.62 0.74 -15.79
N SER A 188 -14.34 1.09 -15.91
CA SER A 188 -13.67 1.35 -17.19
C SER A 188 -13.36 0.03 -17.88
#